data_AF-A0A7J8FVL0-F1
#
_entry.id   AF-A0A7J8FVL0-F1
#
_cell.length_a   1.000
_cell.length_b   1.000
_cell.length_c   1.000
_cell.angle_alpha   90.00
_cell.angle_beta   90.00
_cell.angle_gamma   90.00
#
_symmetry.space_group_name_H-M   'P 1'
#
loop_
_entity.id
_entity.type
_entity.pdbx_description
1 polymer ?
#
loop_
_entity_poly.entity_id
_entity_poly.type
_entity_poly.pdbx_seq_one_letter_code
_entity_poly.pdbx_strand_id
1 'polypeptide(L)'
;MALSDADVQKQIKHMMAFIEQEANEKAEEIDAKGLYQLLEPRMIVCCRKQDFPLVKAAVQKAIPMYKIATKRDVDVQIDQETYLPDEIAGGVEIYNGDRKIKVSNTLESRLDLIAQQMMPEVRGALFGANANRKFLD
;
A
#
# COMPACT_ATOMS: atom_id res chain seq x y z
N MET A 1 -27.85 20.68 -4.19
CA MET A 1 -28.06 20.38 -2.75
C MET A 1 -26.70 20.02 -2.19
N ALA A 2 -26.19 20.79 -1.23
CA ALA A 2 -24.96 20.44 -0.54
C ALA A 2 -25.20 19.17 0.28
N LEU A 3 -24.26 18.21 0.24
CA LEU A 3 -24.31 17.07 1.15
C LEU A 3 -24.36 17.59 2.60
N SER A 4 -25.15 16.94 3.45
CA SER A 4 -25.21 17.34 4.86
C SER A 4 -23.89 16.98 5.55
N ASP A 5 -23.44 17.81 6.49
CA ASP A 5 -22.20 17.59 7.27
C ASP A 5 -22.17 16.19 7.93
N ALA A 6 -23.36 15.64 8.25
CA ALA A 6 -23.52 14.30 8.78
C ALA A 6 -23.18 13.20 7.76
N ASP A 7 -23.51 13.41 6.47
CA ASP A 7 -23.20 12.46 5.40
C ASP A 7 -21.70 12.49 5.07
N VAL A 8 -21.08 13.67 5.10
CA VAL A 8 -19.63 13.84 4.92
C VAL A 8 -18.86 13.18 6.07
N GLN A 9 -19.27 13.43 7.32
CA GLN A 9 -18.70 12.78 8.50
C GLN A 9 -18.84 11.25 8.44
N LYS A 10 -19.99 10.74 7.99
CA LYS A 10 -20.25 9.31 7.87
C LYS A 10 -19.41 8.68 6.77
N GLN A 11 -19.22 9.35 5.64
CA GLN A 11 -18.32 8.90 4.58
C GLN A 11 -16.85 8.92 5.03
N ILE A 12 -16.40 9.97 5.73
CA ILE A 12 -15.03 10.03 6.26
C ILE A 12 -14.80 8.90 7.26
N LYS A 13 -15.71 8.66 8.19
CA LYS A 13 -15.60 7.53 9.14
C LYS A 13 -15.57 6.18 8.45
N HIS A 14 -16.42 5.99 7.44
CA HIS A 14 -16.45 4.75 6.66
C HIS A 14 -15.16 4.56 5.86
N MET A 15 -14.61 5.64 5.30
CA MET A 15 -13.34 5.64 4.58
C MET A 15 -12.16 5.38 5.53
N MET A 16 -12.14 5.96 6.75
CA MET A 16 -11.11 5.67 7.76
C MET A 16 -11.16 4.23 8.26
N ALA A 17 -12.35 3.68 8.54
CA ALA A 17 -12.50 2.28 8.93
C ALA A 17 -12.12 1.33 7.80
N PHE A 18 -12.43 1.70 6.55
CA PHE A 18 -12.00 0.96 5.36
C PHE A 18 -10.48 1.01 5.22
N ILE A 19 -9.84 2.18 5.43
CA ILE A 19 -8.37 2.31 5.41
C ILE A 19 -7.72 1.48 6.52
N GLU A 20 -8.27 1.44 7.74
CA GLU A 20 -7.75 0.60 8.83
C GLU A 20 -7.88 -0.89 8.52
N GLN A 21 -9.05 -1.33 8.04
CA GLN A 21 -9.29 -2.72 7.68
C GLN A 21 -8.45 -3.15 6.47
N GLU A 22 -8.37 -2.29 5.46
CA GLU A 22 -7.59 -2.48 4.25
C GLU A 22 -6.09 -2.40 4.56
N ALA A 23 -5.63 -1.60 5.51
CA ALA A 23 -4.25 -1.63 6.00
C ALA A 23 -3.92 -2.97 6.65
N ASN A 24 -4.84 -3.51 7.45
CA ASN A 24 -4.64 -4.77 8.16
C ASN A 24 -4.68 -5.99 7.23
N GLU A 25 -5.63 -6.04 6.28
CA GLU A 25 -5.67 -7.07 5.23
C GLU A 25 -4.52 -6.92 4.24
N LYS A 26 -4.13 -5.70 3.89
CA LYS A 26 -3.02 -5.48 2.97
C LYS A 26 -1.67 -5.75 3.59
N ALA A 27 -1.47 -5.65 4.90
CA ALA A 27 -0.22 -6.10 5.52
C ALA A 27 0.11 -7.55 5.12
N GLU A 28 -0.90 -8.41 4.94
CA GLU A 28 -0.70 -9.77 4.42
C GLU A 28 -0.53 -9.83 2.89
N GLU A 29 -1.18 -8.96 2.10
CA GLU A 29 -1.01 -8.92 0.62
C GLU A 29 0.27 -8.22 0.13
N ILE A 30 0.81 -7.29 0.92
CA ILE A 30 1.89 -6.38 0.54
C ILE A 30 3.18 -7.17 0.26
N ASP A 31 3.42 -8.25 1.00
CA ASP A 31 4.60 -9.10 0.79
C ASP A 31 4.51 -9.88 -0.54
N ALA A 32 3.36 -10.49 -0.85
CA ALA A 32 3.23 -11.25 -2.09
C ALA A 32 3.32 -10.35 -3.34
N LYS A 33 2.60 -9.22 -3.37
CA LYS A 33 2.57 -8.32 -4.53
C LYS A 33 3.93 -7.68 -4.81
N GLY A 34 4.64 -7.24 -3.77
CA GLY A 34 5.97 -6.65 -3.94
C GLY A 34 7.01 -7.67 -4.42
N LEU A 35 6.94 -8.92 -3.93
CA LEU A 35 7.77 -10.03 -4.41
C LEU A 35 7.52 -10.31 -5.90
N TYR A 36 6.25 -10.40 -6.31
CA TYR A 36 5.87 -10.61 -7.72
C TYR A 36 6.26 -9.46 -8.66
N GLN A 37 6.42 -8.25 -8.14
CA GLN A 37 6.72 -7.09 -8.97
C GLN A 37 8.21 -6.94 -9.28
N LEU A 38 9.09 -7.39 -8.37
CA LEU A 38 10.53 -7.38 -8.56
C LEU A 38 11.03 -8.59 -9.36
N LEU A 39 10.46 -9.79 -9.16
CA LEU A 39 10.89 -11.03 -9.83
C LEU A 39 12.39 -11.36 -9.73
N GLU A 40 13.04 -10.89 -8.66
CA GLU A 40 14.46 -11.07 -8.40
C GLU A 40 14.73 -12.28 -7.48
N PRO A 41 15.90 -12.94 -7.60
CA PRO A 41 16.24 -14.09 -6.77
C PRO A 41 16.61 -13.69 -5.33
N ARG A 42 17.06 -12.45 -5.11
CA ARG A 42 17.43 -11.94 -3.79
C ARG A 42 16.74 -10.61 -3.51
N MET A 43 16.03 -10.57 -2.40
CA MET A 43 15.15 -9.48 -2.03
C MET A 43 15.37 -9.08 -0.58
N ILE A 44 15.34 -7.78 -0.30
CA ILE A 44 15.56 -7.22 1.02
C ILE A 44 14.30 -6.44 1.41
N VAL A 45 13.66 -6.80 2.51
CA VAL A 45 12.44 -6.15 3.01
C VAL A 45 12.81 -5.22 4.17
N CYS A 46 12.47 -3.95 4.03
CA CYS A 46 12.57 -2.94 5.07
C CYS A 46 11.18 -2.65 5.62
N CYS A 47 11.06 -2.69 6.94
CA CYS A 47 9.80 -2.44 7.64
C CYS A 47 10.04 -1.46 8.80
N ARG A 48 8.97 -1.05 9.46
CA ARG A 48 9.07 -0.32 10.72
C ARG A 48 9.46 -1.29 11.85
N LYS A 49 10.16 -0.80 12.86
CA LYS A 49 10.59 -1.61 14.03
C LYS A 49 9.43 -2.34 14.73
N GLN A 50 8.26 -1.71 14.79
CA GLN A 50 7.07 -2.24 15.45
C GLN A 50 6.43 -3.40 14.66
N ASP A 51 6.56 -3.37 13.33
CA ASP A 51 5.91 -4.32 12.43
C ASP A 51 6.78 -5.54 12.11
N PHE A 52 8.03 -5.55 12.60
CA PHE A 52 8.97 -6.65 12.40
C PHE A 52 8.39 -8.06 12.66
N PRO A 53 7.69 -8.35 13.77
CA PRO A 53 7.13 -9.69 14.00
C PRO A 53 6.01 -10.06 13.01
N LEU A 54 5.21 -9.07 12.58
CA LEU A 54 4.12 -9.25 11.61
C LEU A 54 4.69 -9.53 10.21
N VAL A 55 5.66 -8.72 9.77
CA VAL A 55 6.31 -8.87 8.46
C VAL A 55 7.07 -10.18 8.37
N LYS A 56 7.74 -10.61 9.45
CA LYS A 56 8.40 -11.92 9.47
C LYS A 56 7.42 -13.08 9.26
N ALA A 57 6.23 -13.03 9.87
CA ALA A 57 5.21 -14.06 9.67
C ALA A 57 4.62 -14.02 8.25
N ALA A 58 4.42 -12.82 7.70
CA ALA A 58 3.89 -12.64 6.34
C ALA A 58 4.89 -13.08 5.26
N VAL A 59 6.18 -12.73 5.38
CA VAL A 59 7.25 -13.21 4.48
C VAL A 59 7.34 -14.72 4.46
N GLN A 60 7.22 -15.39 5.63
CA GLN A 60 7.21 -16.85 5.70
C GLN A 60 6.03 -17.49 4.95
N LYS A 61 4.86 -16.84 4.95
CA LYS A 61 3.70 -17.27 4.14
C LYS A 61 3.89 -16.96 2.64
N ALA A 62 4.58 -15.88 2.31
CA ALA A 62 4.73 -15.41 0.93
C ALA A 62 5.74 -16.23 0.11
N ILE A 63 6.83 -16.72 0.72
CA ILE A 63 7.85 -17.56 0.04
C ILE A 63 7.24 -18.77 -0.67
N PRO A 64 6.41 -19.63 -0.03
CA PRO A 64 5.82 -20.78 -0.72
C PRO A 64 4.84 -20.38 -1.82
N MET A 65 4.04 -19.32 -1.62
CA MET A 65 3.13 -18.80 -2.66
C MET A 65 3.91 -18.32 -3.88
N TYR A 66 4.98 -17.56 -3.67
CA TYR A 66 5.85 -17.05 -4.72
C TYR A 66 6.50 -18.19 -5.51
N LYS A 67 6.99 -19.23 -4.81
CA LYS A 67 7.59 -20.42 -5.43
C LYS A 67 6.60 -21.19 -6.29
N ILE A 68 5.33 -21.29 -5.89
CA ILE A 68 4.29 -21.96 -6.67
C ILE A 68 3.97 -21.15 -7.95
N ALA A 69 3.81 -19.84 -7.83
CA ALA A 69 3.41 -18.98 -8.95
C ALA A 69 4.53 -18.75 -9.97
N THR A 70 5.77 -18.52 -9.51
CA THR A 70 6.90 -18.18 -10.40
C THR A 70 7.80 -19.38 -10.72
N LYS A 71 7.69 -20.49 -9.98
CA LYS A 71 8.57 -21.67 -10.07
C LYS A 71 10.05 -21.35 -9.87
N ARG A 72 10.37 -20.24 -9.19
CA ARG A 72 11.73 -19.81 -8.86
C ARG A 72 11.91 -19.78 -7.35
N ASP A 73 13.12 -20.09 -6.92
CA ASP A 73 13.53 -19.90 -5.53
C ASP A 73 13.89 -18.43 -5.30
N VAL A 74 13.48 -17.91 -4.13
CA VAL A 74 13.71 -16.53 -3.71
C VAL A 74 14.32 -16.52 -2.31
N ASP A 75 15.40 -15.76 -2.14
CA ASP A 75 16.01 -15.46 -0.84
C ASP A 75 15.49 -14.09 -0.37
N VAL A 76 14.61 -14.10 0.63
CA VAL A 76 14.02 -12.90 1.22
C VAL A 76 14.66 -12.64 2.57
N GLN A 77 15.41 -11.55 2.67
CA GLN A 77 16.08 -11.11 3.90
C GLN A 77 15.38 -9.87 4.45
N ILE A 78 15.17 -9.80 5.76
CA ILE A 78 14.61 -8.61 6.41
C ILE A 78 15.76 -7.76 6.90
N ASP A 79 15.81 -6.49 6.48
CA ASP A 79 16.83 -5.54 6.93
C ASP A 79 16.60 -5.19 8.41
N GLN A 80 17.65 -5.27 9.22
CA GLN A 80 17.66 -4.91 10.64
C GLN A 80 18.53 -3.69 10.96
N GLU A 81 19.17 -3.11 9.94
CA GLU A 81 19.99 -1.91 10.06
C GLU A 81 19.21 -0.69 9.57
N THR A 82 18.45 -0.85 8.49
CA THR A 82 17.65 0.21 7.86
C THR A 82 16.16 -0.03 8.09
N TYR A 83 15.58 0.67 9.06
CA TYR A 83 14.14 0.65 9.32
C TYR A 83 13.44 1.87 8.71
N LEU A 84 12.15 1.71 8.44
CA LEU A 84 11.28 2.83 8.11
C LEU A 84 11.10 3.76 9.33
N PRO A 85 11.01 5.08 9.11
CA PRO A 85 10.77 6.03 10.19
C PRO A 85 9.44 5.77 10.90
N ASP A 86 9.40 6.08 12.20
CA ASP A 86 8.23 5.87 13.07
C ASP A 86 7.05 6.81 12.77
N GLU A 87 7.25 7.85 11.97
CA GLU A 87 6.18 8.74 11.51
C GLU A 87 5.29 8.07 10.45
N ILE A 88 5.79 7.04 9.77
CA ILE A 88 5.02 6.34 8.74
C ILE A 88 3.93 5.51 9.40
N ALA A 89 2.71 5.62 8.85
CA ALA A 89 1.54 4.89 9.35
C ALA A 89 1.71 3.36 9.24
N GLY A 90 2.49 2.91 8.25
CA GLY A 90 2.91 1.52 8.10
C GLY A 90 3.21 1.13 6.65
N GLY A 91 3.47 -0.16 6.48
CA GLY A 91 3.78 -0.80 5.20
C GLY A 91 5.23 -1.29 5.12
N VAL A 92 5.62 -1.76 3.94
CA VAL A 92 6.97 -2.25 3.70
C VAL A 92 7.57 -1.66 2.42
N GLU A 93 8.88 -1.55 2.42
CA GLU A 93 9.67 -1.27 1.23
C GLU A 93 10.49 -2.49 0.88
N ILE A 94 10.49 -2.87 -0.39
CA ILE A 94 11.22 -4.04 -0.86
C ILE A 94 12.29 -3.59 -1.84
N TYR A 95 13.52 -4.01 -1.58
CA TYR A 95 14.70 -3.73 -2.38
C TYR A 95 15.16 -5.00 -3.08
N ASN A 96 15.80 -4.84 -4.25
CA ASN A 96 16.61 -5.91 -4.82
C ASN A 96 17.93 -6.10 -4.05
N GLY A 97 18.63 -7.20 -4.30
CA GLY A 97 19.93 -7.48 -3.67
C GLY A 97 20.97 -6.37 -3.81
N ASP A 98 20.92 -5.58 -4.90
CA ASP A 98 21.82 -4.44 -5.15
C ASP A 98 21.33 -3.10 -4.57
N ARG A 99 20.16 -3.07 -3.91
CA ARG A 99 19.46 -1.86 -3.42
C ARG A 99 19.21 -0.76 -4.48
N LYS A 100 19.28 -1.08 -5.78
CA LYS A 100 19.02 -0.15 -6.89
C LYS A 100 17.55 -0.02 -7.22
N ILE A 101 16.83 -1.13 -7.17
CA ILE A 101 15.39 -1.18 -7.45
C ILE A 101 14.67 -1.22 -6.12
N LYS A 102 13.78 -0.25 -5.91
CA LYS A 102 12.92 -0.18 -4.73
C LYS A 102 11.46 -0.24 -5.14
N VAL A 103 10.68 -1.01 -4.40
CA VAL A 103 9.23 -1.05 -4.47
C VAL A 103 8.73 -0.54 -3.13
N SER A 104 8.28 0.71 -3.11
CA SER A 104 7.69 1.33 -1.93
C SER A 104 6.21 1.00 -1.88
N ASN A 105 5.81 0.24 -0.86
CA ASN A 105 4.44 -0.21 -0.69
C ASN A 105 3.90 0.26 0.67
N THR A 106 4.21 1.52 1.00
CA THR A 106 3.71 2.18 2.22
C THR A 106 2.26 2.59 2.06
N LEU A 107 1.56 2.75 3.19
CA LEU A 107 0.18 3.23 3.19
C LEU A 107 0.07 4.63 2.59
N GLU A 108 1.03 5.54 2.84
CA GLU A 108 1.00 6.88 2.25
C GLU A 108 1.12 6.81 0.73
N SER A 109 2.04 6.00 0.19
CA SER A 109 2.22 5.87 -1.27
C SER A 109 0.93 5.39 -1.94
N ARG A 110 0.20 4.46 -1.31
CA ARG A 110 -1.08 3.99 -1.83
C ARG A 110 -2.17 5.05 -1.70
N LEU A 111 -2.24 5.72 -0.55
CA LEU A 111 -3.23 6.76 -0.31
C LEU A 111 -3.05 7.90 -1.31
N ASP A 112 -1.81 8.32 -1.58
CA ASP A 112 -1.51 9.34 -2.59
C ASP A 112 -1.92 8.90 -4.00
N LEU A 113 -1.64 7.64 -4.38
CA LEU A 113 -2.06 7.09 -5.67
C LEU A 113 -3.59 7.09 -5.82
N ILE A 114 -4.30 6.63 -4.79
CA ILE A 114 -5.78 6.63 -4.77
C ILE A 114 -6.30 8.06 -4.78
N ALA A 115 -5.74 8.94 -3.95
CA ALA A 115 -6.14 10.33 -3.88
C ALA A 115 -6.00 11.00 -5.25
N GLN A 116 -4.88 10.82 -5.96
CA GLN A 116 -4.68 11.36 -7.30
C GLN A 116 -5.71 10.84 -8.31
N GLN A 117 -6.07 9.56 -8.23
CA GLN A 117 -7.10 8.96 -9.11
C GLN A 117 -8.51 9.46 -8.79
N MET A 118 -8.81 9.66 -7.50
CA MET A 118 -10.13 10.08 -7.00
C MET A 118 -10.31 11.60 -6.94
N MET A 119 -9.24 12.39 -7.16
CA MET A 119 -9.27 13.87 -7.17
C MET A 119 -10.39 14.48 -8.02
N PRO A 120 -10.72 13.96 -9.23
CA PRO A 120 -11.84 14.48 -10.02
C PRO A 120 -13.19 14.35 -9.30
N GLU A 121 -13.44 13.25 -8.60
CA GLU A 121 -14.68 12.99 -7.86
C GLU A 121 -14.73 13.84 -6.58
N VAL A 122 -13.62 13.89 -5.84
CA VAL A 122 -13.49 14.72 -4.64
C VAL A 122 -13.71 16.20 -4.98
N ARG A 123 -13.14 16.67 -6.10
CA ARG A 123 -13.39 18.03 -6.60
C ARG A 123 -14.87 18.25 -6.94
N GLY A 124 -15.51 17.29 -7.60
CA GLY A 124 -16.92 17.36 -7.96
C GLY A 124 -17.84 17.38 -6.72
N ALA A 125 -17.50 16.61 -5.69
CA ALA A 125 -18.26 16.56 -4.44
C ALA A 125 -18.10 17.85 -3.60
N LEU A 126 -16.88 18.40 -3.52
CA LEU A 126 -16.59 19.58 -2.70
C LEU A 126 -16.99 20.90 -3.37
N PHE A 127 -16.72 21.04 -4.66
CA PHE A 127 -16.89 22.31 -5.39
C PHE A 127 -18.03 22.29 -6.41
N GLY A 128 -18.73 21.15 -6.53
CA GLY A 128 -19.77 20.95 -7.51
C GLY A 128 -19.23 20.59 -8.91
N ALA A 129 -20.12 20.10 -9.77
CA ALA A 129 -19.78 19.76 -11.13
C ALA A 129 -19.46 21.02 -11.96
N ASN A 130 -18.50 20.90 -12.87
CA ASN A 130 -18.16 21.99 -13.79
C ASN A 130 -19.30 22.21 -14.79
N ALA A 131 -19.99 23.35 -14.70
CA ALA A 131 -21.10 23.73 -15.58
C ALA A 131 -20.75 23.74 -17.08
N ASN A 132 -19.46 23.89 -17.42
CA ASN A 132 -18.99 23.92 -18.80
C ASN A 132 -18.53 22.54 -19.33
N ARG A 133 -18.47 21.50 -18.49
CA ARG A 133 -18.09 20.15 -18.93
C ARG A 133 -19.32 19.43 -19.49
N LYS A 134 -19.45 19.41 -20.82
CA LYS A 134 -20.58 18.81 -21.54
C LYS A 134 -20.45 17.31 -21.85
N PHE A 135 -19.23 16.77 -21.85
CA PHE A 135 -18.96 15.37 -22.22
C PHE A 135 -18.02 14.71 -21.21
N LEU A 136 -18.21 13.39 -21.01
CA LEU A 136 -17.46 12.55 -20.07
C LEU A 136 -16.61 11.47 -20.75
N ASP A 137 -16.60 11.44 -22.09
CA ASP A 137 -15.70 10.61 -22.91
C ASP A 137 -14.25 11.12 -22.90
#